data_AF-H1L1N1-F1
#
_entry.id   AF-H1L1N1-F1
#
_cell.length_a   1.000
_cell.length_b   1.000
_cell.length_c   1.000
_cell.angle_alpha   90.00
_cell.angle_beta   90.00
_cell.angle_gamma   90.00
#
_symmetry.space_group_name_H-M   'P 1'
#
loop_
_entity.id
_entity.type
_entity.pdbx_description
1 polymer ?
#
loop_
_entity_poly.entity_id
_entity_poly.type
_entity_poly.pdbx_seq_one_letter_code
_entity_poly.pdbx_strand_id
1 'polypeptide(L)'
;MQVILTPKETPDISIEADVITPDNFTNKSKGEIESLLVWQGPNKYPISEFFDVEVGSDDSEDVTIITDSVITRILSLLALYCTL
;
A
#
# COMPACT_ATOMS: atom_id res chain seq x y z
N MET A 1 12.43 -7.36 -3.29
CA MET A 1 11.17 -7.65 -2.56
C MET A 1 9.97 -7.13 -3.34
N GLN A 2 8.94 -7.93 -3.51
CA GLN A 2 7.72 -7.50 -4.18
C GLN A 2 6.58 -7.37 -3.17
N VAL A 3 5.83 -6.27 -3.20
CA VAL A 3 4.63 -6.08 -2.37
C VAL A 3 3.44 -5.81 -3.28
N ILE A 4 2.41 -6.66 -3.17
CA ILE A 4 1.17 -6.51 -3.93
C ILE A 4 0.08 -6.12 -2.94
N LEU A 5 -0.64 -5.05 -3.26
CA LEU A 5 -1.77 -4.56 -2.47
C LEU A 5 -3.04 -4.65 -3.33
N THR A 6 -3.97 -5.49 -2.90
CA THR A 6 -5.24 -5.69 -3.60
C THR A 6 -6.38 -5.08 -2.78
N PRO A 7 -7.10 -4.07 -3.28
CA PRO A 7 -8.23 -3.51 -2.56
C PRO A 7 -9.32 -4.57 -2.34
N LYS A 8 -9.81 -4.68 -1.11
CA LYS A 8 -10.88 -5.63 -0.75
C LYS A 8 -12.24 -5.21 -1.29
N GLU A 9 -12.54 -3.91 -1.18
CA GLU A 9 -13.79 -3.31 -1.62
C GLU A 9 -13.61 -1.84 -1.99
N THR A 10 -14.64 -1.24 -2.59
CA THR A 10 -14.65 0.20 -2.85
C THR A 10 -15.07 0.92 -1.57
N PRO A 11 -14.22 1.80 -1.00
CA PRO A 11 -14.55 2.46 0.25
C PRO A 11 -15.56 3.59 0.02
N ASP A 12 -16.54 3.72 0.93
CA ASP A 12 -17.50 4.83 0.94
C ASP A 12 -16.86 6.20 1.28
N ILE A 13 -15.71 6.16 1.96
CA ILE A 13 -14.94 7.33 2.40
C ILE A 13 -13.52 7.21 1.83
N SER A 14 -12.96 8.34 1.40
CA SER A 14 -11.59 8.39 0.88
C SER A 14 -10.59 7.85 1.91
N ILE A 15 -9.67 7.02 1.43
CA ILE A 15 -8.54 6.50 2.20
C ILE A 15 -7.30 7.31 1.81
N GLU A 16 -6.62 7.89 2.78
CA GLU A 16 -5.34 8.57 2.58
C GLU A 16 -4.21 7.65 3.07
N ALA A 17 -3.40 7.19 2.13
CA ALA A 17 -2.45 6.10 2.35
C ALA A 17 -1.00 6.53 2.08
N ASP A 18 -0.58 7.67 2.64
CA ASP A 18 0.78 8.23 2.51
C ASP A 18 1.88 7.27 3.01
N VAL A 19 1.51 6.25 3.79
CA VAL A 19 2.41 5.20 4.27
C VAL A 19 2.76 4.15 3.20
N ILE A 20 2.04 4.11 2.06
CA ILE A 20 2.31 3.19 0.95
C ILE A 20 3.48 3.74 0.12
N THR A 21 4.69 3.50 0.60
CA THR A 21 5.94 3.87 -0.10
C THR A 21 6.95 2.73 0.00
N PRO A 22 7.87 2.60 -0.99
CA PRO A 22 8.95 1.63 -0.93
C PRO A 22 9.71 1.67 0.41
N ASP A 23 10.13 2.86 0.84
CA ASP A 23 10.89 3.08 2.08
C ASP A 23 10.16 2.60 3.33
N ASN A 24 8.84 2.78 3.38
CA ASN A 24 8.03 2.30 4.51
C ASN A 24 7.86 0.79 4.51
N PHE A 25 8.08 0.12 3.38
CA PHE A 25 7.94 -1.34 3.26
C PHE A 25 9.27 -2.06 3.38
N THR A 26 10.39 -1.42 3.01
CA THR A 26 11.75 -1.96 3.12
C THR A 26 12.00 -2.59 4.49
N ASN A 27 12.53 -3.82 4.49
CA ASN A 27 12.82 -4.62 5.69
C ASN A 27 11.63 -4.88 6.62
N LYS A 28 10.38 -4.68 6.17
CA LYS A 28 9.18 -5.06 6.93
C LYS A 28 8.67 -6.41 6.50
N SER A 29 8.27 -7.21 7.47
CA SER A 29 7.47 -8.40 7.26
C SER A 29 6.05 -8.04 6.81
N LYS A 30 5.34 -9.02 6.23
CA LYS A 30 3.92 -8.88 5.87
C LYS A 30 3.07 -8.31 7.01
N GLY A 31 3.20 -8.86 8.23
CA GLY A 31 2.41 -8.40 9.38
C GLY A 31 2.73 -6.96 9.80
N GLU A 32 3.98 -6.51 9.64
CA GLU A 32 4.35 -5.13 9.90
C GLU A 32 3.78 -4.17 8.85
N ILE A 33 3.74 -4.58 7.56
CA ILE A 33 3.11 -3.82 6.48
C ILE A 33 1.59 -3.73 6.71
N GLU A 34 0.95 -4.86 7.03
CA GLU A 34 -0.49 -4.94 7.33
C GLU A 34 -0.91 -4.04 8.49
N SER A 35 0.01 -3.75 9.42
CA SER A 35 -0.22 -2.94 10.62
C SER A 35 0.05 -1.44 10.42
N LEU A 36 0.58 -1.02 9.25
CA LEU A 36 0.78 0.40 8.96
C LEU A 36 -0.56 1.12 8.93
N LEU A 37 -0.61 2.34 9.47
CA LEU A 37 -1.87 3.06 9.61
C LEU A 37 -2.10 4.00 8.44
N VAL A 38 -3.26 3.87 7.82
CA VAL A 38 -3.81 4.81 6.83
C VAL A 38 -4.95 5.61 7.44
N TRP A 39 -5.26 6.76 6.87
CA TRP A 39 -6.41 7.56 7.31
C TRP A 39 -7.65 7.22 6.52
N GLN A 40 -8.80 7.18 7.20
CA GLN A 40 -10.13 7.21 6.58
C GLN A 40 -10.95 8.26 7.31
N GLY A 41 -11.09 9.43 6.69
CA GLY A 41 -11.62 10.62 7.36
C GLY A 41 -10.81 10.97 8.62
N PRO A 42 -11.43 11.15 9.80
CA PRO A 42 -10.71 11.53 11.02
C PRO A 42 -10.02 10.37 11.74
N ASN A 43 -10.22 9.13 11.27
CA ASN A 43 -9.77 7.92 11.97
C ASN A 43 -8.60 7.26 11.25
N LYS A 44 -7.81 6.48 12.00
CA LYS A 44 -6.74 5.65 11.47
C LYS A 44 -7.10 4.18 11.59
N TYR A 45 -6.79 3.44 10.53
CA TYR A 45 -7.00 2.00 10.47
C TYR A 45 -5.76 1.33 9.86
N PRO A 46 -5.49 0.06 10.19
CA PRO A 46 -4.41 -0.67 9.55
C PRO A 46 -4.67 -0.86 8.05
N ILE A 47 -3.60 -0.93 7.24
CA ILE A 47 -3.69 -1.20 5.79
C ILE A 47 -4.52 -2.46 5.52
N SER A 48 -4.37 -3.47 6.37
CA SER A 48 -5.08 -4.75 6.26
C SER A 48 -6.61 -4.65 6.36
N GLU A 49 -7.19 -3.55 6.83
CA GLU A 49 -8.64 -3.34 6.76
C GLU A 49 -9.12 -3.12 5.32
N PHE A 50 -8.28 -2.52 4.46
CA PHE A 50 -8.68 -2.10 3.11
C PHE A 50 -8.00 -2.89 1.99
N PHE A 51 -6.84 -3.48 2.26
CA PHE A 51 -6.04 -4.18 1.27
C PHE A 51 -5.68 -5.60 1.74
N ASP A 52 -5.73 -6.55 0.82
CA ASP A 52 -5.01 -7.81 0.95
C ASP A 52 -3.54 -7.58 0.60
N VAL A 53 -2.64 -7.99 1.49
CA VAL A 53 -1.19 -7.79 1.34
C VAL A 53 -0.52 -9.11 0.96
N GLU A 54 0.18 -9.11 -0.16
CA GLU A 54 1.08 -10.21 -0.53
C GLU A 54 2.52 -9.70 -0.58
N VAL A 55 3.44 -10.49 -0.03
CA VAL A 55 4.87 -10.19 -0.04
C VAL A 55 5.58 -11.33 -0.76
N GLY A 56 6.10 -11.02 -1.94
CA GLY A 56 6.96 -11.90 -2.73
C GLY A 56 8.41 -11.75 -2.30
N SER A 57 9.08 -12.88 -2.07
CA SER A 57 10.51 -12.96 -1.89
C SER A 57 11.17 -13.01 -3.26
N ASP A 58 11.47 -11.83 -3.79
CA ASP A 58 12.47 -11.66 -4.83
C ASP A 58 13.78 -11.27 -4.14
N ASP A 59 14.89 -11.90 -4.49
CA ASP A 59 16.23 -11.73 -3.86
C ASP A 59 16.83 -10.32 -4.09
N SER A 60 16.05 -9.41 -4.69
CA SER A 60 16.37 -8.00 -4.91
C SER A 60 16.12 -7.14 -3.68
N GLU A 61 17.00 -6.16 -3.43
CA GLU A 61 16.81 -5.12 -2.40
C GLU A 61 15.72 -4.09 -2.79
N ASP A 62 15.28 -4.10 -4.04
CA ASP A 62 14.28 -3.16 -4.57
C ASP A 62 12.86 -3.55 -4.13
N VAL A 63 12.05 -2.55 -3.77
CA VAL A 63 10.63 -2.74 -3.44
C VAL A 63 9.74 -2.31 -4.60
N THR A 64 9.08 -3.27 -5.24
CA THR A 64 8.07 -3.00 -6.27
C THR A 64 6.67 -3.08 -5.66
N ILE A 65 5.89 -2.01 -5.80
CA ILE A 65 4.49 -1.95 -5.35
C ILE A 65 3.58 -2.12 -6.56
N ILE A 66 2.74 -3.16 -6.55
CA ILE A 66 1.74 -3.41 -7.59
C ILE A 66 0.35 -3.25 -6.99
N THR A 67 -0.45 -2.38 -7.59
CA THR A 67 -1.86 -2.17 -7.24
C THR A 67 -2.75 -2.66 -8.38
N ASP A 68 -3.54 -3.70 -8.14
CA ASP A 68 -4.50 -4.20 -9.12
C ASP A 68 -5.76 -3.31 -9.08
N SER A 69 -5.93 -2.50 -10.14
CA SER A 69 -7.09 -1.65 -10.42
C SER A 69 -7.21 -0.28 -9.71
N VAL A 70 -7.94 0.59 -10.40
CA VAL A 70 -7.99 2.05 -10.35
C VAL A 70 -8.77 2.56 -9.13
N ILE A 71 -8.11 2.80 -8.01
CA ILE A 71 -8.58 3.77 -7.01
C ILE A 71 -7.91 5.11 -7.32
N THR A 72 -8.38 5.78 -8.39
CA THR A 72 -8.01 7.18 -8.69
C THR A 72 -8.66 8.10 -7.66
N ARG A 73 -8.12 8.06 -6.44
CA ARG A 73 -8.17 9.12 -5.43
C ARG A 73 -7.10 8.96 -4.35
N ILE A 74 -6.02 8.24 -4.64
CA ILE A 74 -4.77 8.30 -3.87
C ILE A 74 -3.95 9.49 -4.42
N LEU A 75 -4.36 10.73 -4.09
CA LEU A 75 -3.45 11.88 -4.10
C LEU A 75 -2.84 11.91 -2.69
N SER A 76 -1.57 11.64 -2.45
CA SER A 76 -0.38 12.12 -3.16
C SER A 76 0.69 11.02 -3.32
N LEU A 77 1.67 11.24 -4.20
CA LEU A 77 2.95 10.51 -4.38
C LEU A 77 3.03 9.27 -5.31
N LEU A 78 1.96 8.53 -5.62
CA LEU A 78 2.10 7.34 -6.49
C LEU A 78 2.30 7.63 -8.00
N ALA A 79 2.19 8.89 -8.43
CA ALA A 79 2.44 9.27 -9.83
C ALA A 79 3.93 9.23 -10.24
N LEU A 80 4.87 9.03 -9.31
CA LEU A 80 6.31 9.07 -9.62
C LEU A 80 6.92 7.69 -9.95
N TYR A 81 6.34 6.59 -9.47
CA TYR A 81 6.98 5.26 -9.52
C TYR A 81 6.46 4.36 -10.66
N CYS A 82 5.46 4.80 -11.44
CA CYS A 82 4.90 4.01 -12.55
C CYS A 82 5.55 4.31 -13.93
N THR A 83 6.63 5.11 -13.98
CA THR A 83 7.23 5.57 -15.26
C THR A 83 8.73 5.27 -15.40
N LEU A 84 9.25 4.23 -14.74
CA LEU A 84 10.61 3.72 -14.97
C LEU A 84 10.59 2.22 -15.24
#